data_AF-A0A7X9G093-F1
#
_entry.id   AF-A0A7X9G093-F1
#
_cell.length_a   1.000
_cell.length_b   1.000
_cell.length_c   1.000
_cell.angle_alpha   90.00
_cell.angle_beta   90.00
_cell.angle_gamma   90.00
#
_symmetry.space_group_name_H-M   'P 1'
#
loop_
_entity.id
_entity.type
_entity.pdbx_description
1 polymer ?
#
loop_
_entity_poly.entity_id
_entity_poly.type
_entity_poly.pdbx_seq_one_letter_code
_entity_poly.pdbx_strand_id
1 'polypeptide(L)'
;MQKVTDEIIRFMRGRYALDEVPGKHYEADCLRFRQGKKTIVTVIFYEDHYGFLVVYGKAEREKFEKQRDEFPQSIIEIYDNARTYHDGKWMLIRVDNLETLEAIKKMILIKKRPNRKPLPKENAVYGKCGHRCDLCIHYTGGTISEEFRKELEERLTRVYNINDRSMRCSGCGTTGCYTELCD
;
A
#
# COMPACT_ATOMS: atom_id res chain seq x y z
N MET A 1 0.64 14.03 -7.35
CA MET A 1 1.02 13.66 -5.98
C MET A 1 -0.01 12.76 -5.29
N GLN A 2 -1.22 13.21 -4.97
CA GLN A 2 -2.23 12.38 -4.26
C GLN A 2 -2.45 10.98 -4.89
N LYS A 3 -2.58 10.90 -6.22
CA LYS A 3 -2.79 9.62 -6.93
C LYS A 3 -1.67 8.60 -6.70
N VAL A 4 -0.40 9.05 -6.67
CA VAL A 4 0.76 8.19 -6.41
C VAL A 4 0.70 7.64 -4.99
N THR A 5 0.35 8.49 -4.01
CA THR A 5 0.18 8.11 -2.60
C THR A 5 -0.96 7.12 -2.40
N ASP A 6 -2.11 7.38 -2.99
CA ASP A 6 -3.27 6.50 -2.91
C ASP A 6 -2.93 5.12 -3.48
N GLU A 7 -2.25 5.11 -4.63
CA GLU A 7 -1.93 3.89 -5.34
C GLU A 7 -0.87 3.06 -4.64
N ILE A 8 0.19 3.68 -4.10
CA ILE A 8 1.17 2.95 -3.30
C ILE A 8 0.57 2.43 -2.00
N ILE A 9 -0.24 3.23 -1.30
CA ILE A 9 -0.86 2.79 -0.05
C ILE A 9 -1.82 1.63 -0.32
N ARG A 10 -2.61 1.70 -1.40
CA ARG A 10 -3.46 0.59 -1.85
C ARG A 10 -2.63 -0.65 -2.19
N PHE A 11 -1.51 -0.50 -2.88
CA PHE A 11 -0.62 -1.61 -3.20
C PHE A 11 -0.03 -2.25 -1.92
N MET A 12 0.55 -1.44 -1.04
CA MET A 12 1.19 -1.89 0.20
C MET A 12 0.18 -2.54 1.14
N ARG A 13 -0.90 -1.85 1.49
CA ARG A 13 -1.93 -2.39 2.37
C ARG A 13 -2.68 -3.53 1.69
N GLY A 14 -2.92 -3.48 0.39
CA GLY A 14 -3.68 -4.52 -0.32
C GLY A 14 -2.95 -5.85 -0.44
N ARG A 15 -1.62 -5.84 -0.62
CA ARG A 15 -0.82 -7.06 -0.83
C ARG A 15 -0.03 -7.51 0.38
N TYR A 16 0.16 -6.63 1.36
CA TYR A 16 1.02 -6.90 2.49
C TYR A 16 0.35 -6.66 3.83
N ALA A 17 0.72 -7.50 4.79
CA ALA A 17 0.48 -7.29 6.22
C ALA A 17 1.84 -6.93 6.83
N LEU A 18 2.06 -5.61 7.01
CA LEU A 18 3.32 -5.02 7.47
C LEU A 18 3.03 -3.98 8.55
N ASP A 19 4.00 -3.79 9.43
CA ASP A 19 3.98 -2.74 10.43
C ASP A 19 4.25 -1.39 9.75
N GLU A 20 3.45 -0.38 10.07
CA GLU A 20 3.59 1.00 9.58
C GLU A 20 4.20 1.85 10.69
N VAL A 21 5.48 2.21 10.56
CA VAL A 21 6.23 2.93 11.59
C VAL A 21 6.61 4.33 11.09
N PRO A 22 6.00 5.40 11.62
CA PRO A 22 6.40 6.76 11.26
C PRO A 22 7.83 7.05 11.75
N GLY A 23 8.46 8.06 11.16
CA GLY A 23 9.80 8.49 11.54
C GLY A 23 10.27 9.66 10.69
N LYS A 24 11.57 9.90 10.74
CA LYS A 24 12.26 10.94 9.98
C LYS A 24 13.35 10.32 9.11
N HIS A 25 13.49 10.82 7.89
CA HIS A 25 14.66 10.61 7.04
C HIS A 25 15.34 11.96 6.87
N TYR A 26 16.41 12.19 7.63
CA TYR A 26 16.93 13.54 7.93
C TYR A 26 15.81 14.41 8.52
N GLU A 27 15.45 15.51 7.87
CA GLU A 27 14.40 16.43 8.35
C GLU A 27 13.00 16.06 7.81
N ALA A 28 12.94 15.28 6.73
CA ALA A 28 11.70 14.89 6.07
C ALA A 28 10.96 13.79 6.85
N ASP A 29 9.64 13.89 6.93
CA ASP A 29 8.79 12.83 7.48
C ASP A 29 8.86 11.59 6.61
N CYS A 30 8.80 10.41 7.23
CA CYS A 30 8.76 9.16 6.50
C CYS A 30 7.88 8.11 7.18
N LEU A 31 7.38 7.17 6.38
CA LEU A 31 6.65 5.99 6.81
C LEU A 31 7.42 4.74 6.40
N ARG A 32 7.80 3.93 7.38
CA ARG A 32 8.53 2.67 7.16
C ARG A 32 7.55 1.51 7.19
N PHE A 33 7.49 0.74 6.10
CA PHE A 33 6.78 -0.53 6.05
C PHE A 33 7.72 -1.66 6.45
N ARG A 34 7.45 -2.32 7.58
CA ARG A 34 8.36 -3.29 8.19
C ARG A 34 7.70 -4.65 8.37
N GLN A 35 8.52 -5.69 8.39
CA GLN A 35 8.14 -6.99 8.92
C GLN A 35 9.09 -7.35 10.05
N GLY A 36 8.61 -7.21 11.29
CA GLY A 36 9.47 -7.32 12.46
C GLY A 36 10.63 -6.32 12.39
N LYS A 37 11.88 -6.80 12.45
CA LYS A 37 13.05 -5.92 12.40
C LYS A 37 13.38 -5.40 10.99
N LYS A 38 12.91 -6.06 9.92
CA LYS A 38 13.31 -5.78 8.53
C LYS A 38 12.41 -4.72 7.90
N THR A 39 13.00 -3.63 7.40
CA THR A 39 12.29 -2.66 6.56
C THR A 39 12.19 -3.17 5.14
N ILE A 40 10.99 -3.14 4.58
CA ILE A 40 10.72 -3.53 3.19
C ILE A 40 10.89 -2.33 2.28
N VAL A 41 10.27 -1.21 2.65
CA VAL A 41 10.37 0.07 1.94
C VAL A 41 10.13 1.21 2.93
N THR A 42 10.82 2.32 2.72
CA THR A 42 10.54 3.58 3.42
C THR A 42 10.00 4.58 2.40
N VAL A 43 8.84 5.16 2.68
CA VAL A 43 8.25 6.25 1.90
C VAL A 43 8.59 7.55 2.61
N ILE A 44 9.26 8.46 1.93
CA ILE A 44 9.73 9.75 2.44
C ILE A 44 8.89 10.83 1.79
N PHE A 45 8.37 11.73 2.62
CA PHE A 45 7.48 12.82 2.24
C PHE A 45 8.31 14.10 2.09
N TYR A 46 8.71 14.42 0.87
CA TYR A 46 9.28 15.73 0.54
C TYR A 46 8.15 16.68 0.13
N GLU A 47 8.45 17.98 0.03
CA GLU A 47 7.45 19.00 -0.31
C GLU A 47 6.89 18.84 -1.74
N ASP A 48 7.75 18.46 -2.70
CA ASP A 48 7.41 18.39 -4.12
C ASP A 48 7.29 16.96 -4.68
N HIS A 49 7.80 15.95 -3.96
CA HIS A 49 7.85 14.57 -4.43
C HIS A 49 7.81 13.54 -3.29
N TYR A 50 7.68 12.26 -3.65
CA TYR A 50 7.88 11.16 -2.72
C TYR A 50 9.21 10.47 -3.00
N GLY A 51 9.97 10.22 -1.94
CA GLY A 51 11.16 9.38 -1.98
C GLY A 51 10.84 7.96 -1.56
N PHE A 52 11.34 6.98 -2.30
CA PHE A 52 11.24 5.57 -1.96
C PHE A 52 12.60 5.00 -1.72
N LEU A 53 12.88 4.65 -0.47
CA LEU A 53 14.13 3.99 -0.11
C LEU A 53 13.90 2.47 -0.04
N VAL A 54 14.58 1.76 -0.93
CA VAL A 54 14.62 0.29 -0.98
C VAL A 54 16.07 -0.16 -0.76
N VAL A 55 16.25 -1.13 0.14
CA VAL A 55 17.58 -1.70 0.44
C VAL A 55 17.63 -3.16 0.01
N TYR A 56 18.52 -3.51 -0.92
CA TYR A 56 18.71 -4.89 -1.39
C TYR A 56 19.96 -5.54 -0.80
N GLY A 57 19.76 -6.64 -0.10
CA GLY A 57 20.81 -7.59 0.24
C GLY A 57 21.18 -8.45 -0.98
N LYS A 58 22.15 -9.36 -0.78
CA LYS A 58 22.70 -10.21 -1.85
C LYS A 58 21.63 -10.94 -2.68
N ALA A 59 20.72 -11.66 -2.01
CA ALA A 59 19.68 -12.45 -2.69
C ALA A 59 18.64 -11.60 -3.44
N GLU A 60 18.45 -10.34 -3.05
CA GLU A 60 17.51 -9.43 -3.72
C GLU A 60 18.18 -8.79 -4.95
N ARG A 61 19.48 -8.48 -4.85
CA ARG A 61 20.32 -8.03 -5.98
C ARG A 61 20.40 -9.07 -7.10
N GLU A 62 20.67 -10.34 -6.76
CA GLU A 62 20.69 -11.44 -7.74
C GLU A 62 19.35 -11.59 -8.49
N LYS A 63 18.22 -11.33 -7.81
CA LYS A 63 16.90 -11.36 -8.46
C LYS A 63 16.64 -10.15 -9.32
N PHE A 64 17.09 -8.98 -8.90
CA PHE A 64 17.00 -7.74 -9.68
C PHE A 64 17.80 -7.86 -10.97
N GLU A 65 19.06 -8.33 -10.88
CA GLU A 65 19.95 -8.50 -12.03
C GLU A 65 19.38 -9.47 -13.08
N LYS A 66 18.66 -10.53 -12.66
CA LYS A 66 17.97 -11.45 -13.58
C LYS A 66 16.76 -10.87 -14.31
N GLN A 67 16.15 -9.82 -13.76
CA GLN A 67 14.96 -9.16 -14.31
C GLN A 67 15.27 -7.72 -14.74
N ARG A 68 16.57 -7.40 -14.89
CA ARG A 68 17.07 -6.03 -15.06
C ARG A 68 16.48 -5.35 -16.28
N ASP A 69 16.34 -6.08 -17.38
CA ASP A 69 15.83 -5.58 -18.66
C ASP A 69 14.33 -5.23 -18.59
N GLU A 70 13.63 -5.59 -17.51
CA GLU A 70 12.23 -5.22 -17.27
C GLU A 70 12.04 -3.89 -16.53
N PHE A 71 13.13 -3.23 -16.14
CA PHE A 71 13.12 -1.97 -15.41
C PHE A 71 13.44 -0.78 -16.34
N PRO A 72 12.85 0.40 -16.08
CA PRO A 72 13.24 1.62 -16.78
C PRO A 72 14.71 1.94 -16.56
N GLN A 73 15.35 2.54 -17.56
CA GLN A 73 16.76 2.92 -17.54
C GLN A 73 17.13 3.76 -16.30
N SER A 74 16.23 4.66 -15.88
CA SER A 74 16.42 5.49 -14.67
C SER A 74 16.58 4.66 -13.38
N ILE A 75 15.86 3.53 -13.25
CA ILE A 75 15.97 2.63 -12.09
C ILE A 75 17.27 1.82 -12.17
N ILE A 76 17.66 1.41 -13.37
CA ILE A 76 18.91 0.70 -13.61
C ILE A 76 20.11 1.58 -13.22
N GLU A 77 20.11 2.84 -13.64
CA GLU A 77 21.15 3.82 -13.29
C GLU A 77 21.23 4.08 -11.78
N ILE A 78 20.08 4.20 -11.11
CA ILE A 78 20.05 4.29 -9.65
C ILE A 78 20.67 3.04 -9.01
N TYR A 79 20.33 1.85 -9.51
CA TYR A 79 20.89 0.60 -9.00
C TYR A 79 22.41 0.53 -9.17
N ASP A 80 22.93 0.90 -10.33
CA ASP A 80 24.37 0.81 -10.63
C ASP A 80 25.18 1.79 -9.80
N ASN A 81 24.71 3.04 -9.72
CA ASN A 81 25.38 4.10 -8.98
C ASN A 81 25.21 3.97 -7.45
N ALA A 82 24.22 3.20 -6.99
CA ALA A 82 23.99 2.99 -5.57
C ALA A 82 25.14 2.24 -4.89
N ARG A 83 25.63 2.82 -3.79
CA ARG A 83 26.64 2.20 -2.93
C ARG A 83 26.07 0.97 -2.22
N THR A 84 26.88 -0.09 -2.16
CA THR A 84 26.58 -1.29 -1.38
C THR A 84 27.29 -1.22 -0.04
N TYR A 85 26.51 -1.19 1.04
CA TYR A 85 26.97 -1.23 2.42
C TYR A 85 26.87 -2.65 2.99
N HIS A 86 27.31 -2.82 4.23
CA HIS A 86 27.28 -4.11 4.93
C HIS A 86 25.86 -4.70 5.07
N ASP A 87 24.83 -3.86 5.11
CA ASP A 87 23.43 -4.22 5.23
C ASP A 87 22.67 -4.27 3.89
N GLY A 88 23.31 -3.85 2.80
CA GLY A 88 22.77 -3.94 1.44
C GLY A 88 23.09 -2.74 0.56
N LYS A 89 22.56 -2.77 -0.66
CA LYS A 89 22.61 -1.67 -1.62
C LYS A 89 21.38 -0.77 -1.41
N TRP A 90 21.63 0.49 -1.09
CA TRP A 90 20.60 1.47 -0.76
C TRP A 90 20.23 2.27 -2.00
N MET A 91 18.96 2.22 -2.40
CA MET A 91 18.46 2.93 -3.57
C MET A 91 17.33 3.86 -3.13
N LEU A 92 17.60 5.17 -3.17
CA LEU A 92 16.60 6.20 -2.98
C LEU A 92 16.07 6.62 -4.35
N ILE A 93 14.77 6.43 -4.57
CA ILE A 93 14.12 6.64 -5.86
C ILE A 93 13.10 7.76 -5.69
N ARG A 94 13.25 8.83 -6.46
CA ARG A 94 12.24 9.89 -6.58
C ARG A 94 11.08 9.37 -7.42
N VAL A 95 9.84 9.56 -6.97
CA VAL A 95 8.63 9.20 -7.70
C VAL A 95 7.80 10.43 -7.97
N ASP A 96 7.70 10.78 -9.25
CA ASP A 96 6.88 11.87 -9.77
C ASP A 96 5.80 11.40 -10.74
N ASN A 97 5.91 10.17 -11.26
CA ASN A 97 4.99 9.61 -12.25
C ASN A 97 4.62 8.14 -11.99
N LEU A 98 3.64 7.62 -12.74
CA LEU A 98 3.12 6.25 -12.57
C LEU A 98 4.05 5.16 -13.11
N GLU A 99 4.90 5.46 -14.09
CA GLU A 99 5.87 4.50 -14.63
C GLU A 99 6.92 4.15 -13.58
N THR A 100 7.49 5.16 -12.92
CA THR A 100 8.42 4.95 -11.80
C THR A 100 7.74 4.24 -10.62
N LEU A 101 6.45 4.53 -10.39
CA LEU A 101 5.67 3.84 -9.37
C LEU A 101 5.52 2.34 -9.66
N GLU A 102 5.23 1.94 -10.91
CA GLU A 102 5.18 0.53 -11.30
C GLU A 102 6.53 -0.16 -11.13
N ALA A 103 7.62 0.51 -11.49
CA ALA A 103 8.96 -0.01 -11.26
C ALA A 103 9.23 -0.25 -9.77
N ILE A 104 8.83 0.68 -8.89
CA ILE A 104 8.95 0.50 -7.43
C ILE A 104 8.10 -0.65 -6.92
N LYS A 105 6.87 -0.83 -7.42
CA LYS A 105 6.04 -1.99 -7.05
C LYS A 105 6.76 -3.30 -7.40
N LYS A 106 7.37 -3.41 -8.58
CA LYS A 106 8.22 -4.56 -8.95
C LYS A 106 9.40 -4.71 -8.00
N MET A 107 10.07 -3.61 -7.64
CA MET A 107 11.19 -3.65 -6.69
C MET A 107 10.77 -4.16 -5.30
N ILE A 108 9.60 -3.75 -4.82
CA ILE A 108 9.04 -4.21 -3.54
C ILE A 108 8.68 -5.70 -3.61
N LEU A 109 8.15 -6.19 -4.74
CA LEU A 109 7.87 -7.61 -4.96
C LEU A 109 9.13 -8.47 -4.91
N ILE A 110 10.25 -7.97 -5.47
CA ILE A 110 11.57 -8.61 -5.34
C ILE A 110 12.01 -8.66 -3.87
N LYS A 111 11.85 -7.54 -3.15
CA LYS A 111 12.23 -7.41 -1.74
C LYS A 111 11.45 -8.36 -0.83
N LYS A 112 10.15 -8.44 -1.06
CA LYS A 112 9.21 -9.21 -0.24
C LYS A 112 8.05 -9.68 -1.09
N ARG A 113 7.83 -11.00 -1.09
CA ARG A 113 6.60 -11.58 -1.62
C ARG A 113 5.39 -11.12 -0.81
N PRO A 114 4.25 -10.82 -1.45
CA PRO A 114 2.99 -10.54 -0.77
C PRO A 114 2.71 -11.57 0.32
N ASN A 115 2.33 -11.09 1.50
CA ASN A 115 2.08 -11.92 2.68
C ASN A 115 0.68 -11.69 3.28
N ARG A 116 -0.14 -10.83 2.65
CA ARG A 116 -1.54 -10.69 3.03
C ARG A 116 -2.31 -11.88 2.45
N LYS A 117 -3.03 -12.60 3.31
CA LYS A 117 -3.90 -13.71 2.87
C LYS A 117 -4.98 -13.16 1.93
N PRO A 118 -5.37 -13.92 0.90
CA PRO A 118 -6.58 -13.61 0.13
C PRO A 118 -7.77 -13.49 1.07
N LEU A 119 -8.72 -12.63 0.72
CA LEU A 119 -9.93 -12.47 1.50
C LEU A 119 -10.76 -13.76 1.40
N PRO A 120 -11.31 -14.28 2.52
CA PRO A 120 -12.18 -15.45 2.50
C PRO A 120 -13.32 -15.23 1.51
N LYS A 121 -13.67 -16.28 0.76
CA LYS A 121 -14.82 -16.25 -0.15
C LYS A 121 -16.03 -16.92 0.49
N GLU A 122 -15.79 -17.77 1.48
CA GLU A 122 -16.81 -18.38 2.32
C GLU A 122 -17.54 -17.26 3.07
N ASN A 123 -18.87 -17.19 2.93
CA ASN A 123 -19.73 -16.16 3.51
C ASN A 123 -19.49 -14.73 3.01
N ALA A 124 -18.80 -14.54 1.88
CA ALA A 124 -18.68 -13.22 1.26
C ALA A 124 -20.08 -12.71 0.86
N VAL A 125 -20.41 -11.50 1.30
CA VAL A 125 -21.70 -10.86 1.02
C VAL A 125 -21.50 -9.94 -0.17
N TYR A 126 -21.99 -10.36 -1.33
CA TYR A 126 -21.92 -9.55 -2.54
C TYR A 126 -23.18 -8.69 -2.66
N GLY A 127 -22.99 -7.38 -2.73
CA GLY A 127 -24.07 -6.46 -3.07
C GLY A 127 -24.43 -6.55 -4.55
N LYS A 128 -25.66 -6.17 -4.91
CA LYS A 128 -26.10 -6.00 -6.30
C LYS A 128 -25.20 -5.06 -7.10
N CYS A 129 -24.53 -4.12 -6.43
CA CYS A 129 -23.52 -3.22 -7.02
C CYS A 129 -22.18 -3.92 -7.36
N GLY A 130 -22.07 -5.24 -7.19
CA GLY A 130 -20.85 -6.02 -7.47
C GLY A 130 -19.74 -5.86 -6.43
N HIS A 131 -19.97 -5.11 -5.36
CA HIS A 131 -19.00 -4.91 -4.29
C HIS A 131 -19.22 -5.92 -3.15
N ARG A 132 -18.15 -6.23 -2.40
CA ARG A 132 -18.25 -7.04 -1.19
C ARG A 132 -18.70 -6.20 0.00
N CYS A 133 -19.98 -6.30 0.35
CA CYS A 133 -20.57 -5.66 1.51
C CYS A 133 -19.88 -6.09 2.80
N ASP A 134 -19.48 -7.35 2.92
CA ASP A 134 -18.82 -7.87 4.12
C ASP A 134 -17.46 -7.21 4.44
N LEU A 135 -16.83 -6.59 3.43
CA LEU A 135 -15.59 -5.83 3.56
C LEU A 135 -15.80 -4.31 3.65
N CYS A 136 -17.03 -3.85 3.49
CA CYS A 136 -17.35 -2.43 3.45
C CYS A 136 -17.43 -1.87 4.88
N ILE A 137 -16.72 -0.78 5.14
CA ILE A 137 -16.73 -0.12 6.45
C ILE A 137 -18.12 0.36 6.87
N HIS A 138 -18.97 0.69 5.89
CA HIS A 138 -20.32 1.15 6.11
C HIS A 138 -21.30 0.00 6.38
N TYR A 139 -20.94 -1.26 6.10
CA TYR A 139 -21.88 -2.37 6.24
C TYR A 139 -22.20 -2.68 7.71
N THR A 140 -23.49 -2.79 8.03
CA THR A 140 -24.00 -3.06 9.39
C THR A 140 -24.36 -4.52 9.66
N GLY A 141 -24.13 -5.43 8.70
CA GLY A 141 -24.43 -6.86 8.86
C GLY A 141 -23.46 -7.66 9.73
N GLY A 142 -22.77 -7.01 10.68
CA GLY A 142 -21.99 -7.67 11.73
C GLY A 142 -20.67 -8.32 11.30
N THR A 143 -20.12 -7.98 10.12
CA THR A 143 -18.89 -8.62 9.59
C THR A 143 -17.60 -8.06 10.18
N ILE A 144 -17.65 -6.86 10.77
CA ILE A 144 -16.54 -6.22 11.50
C ILE A 144 -17.04 -5.70 12.85
N SER A 145 -16.20 -5.74 13.88
CA SER A 145 -16.51 -5.16 15.20
C SER A 145 -16.47 -3.63 15.15
N GLU A 146 -17.11 -2.96 16.12
CA GLU A 146 -17.08 -1.50 16.21
C GLU A 146 -15.68 -0.95 16.49
N GLU A 147 -14.87 -1.66 17.28
CA GLU A 147 -13.48 -1.28 17.55
C GLU A 147 -12.65 -1.31 16.28
N PHE A 148 -12.77 -2.39 15.50
CA PHE A 148 -12.07 -2.52 14.22
C PHE A 148 -12.60 -1.51 13.19
N ARG A 149 -13.90 -1.21 13.20
CA ARG A 149 -14.48 -0.16 12.34
C ARG A 149 -13.85 1.19 12.63
N LYS A 150 -13.75 1.59 13.90
CA LYS A 150 -13.11 2.86 14.30
C LYS A 150 -11.65 2.95 13.83
N GLU A 151 -10.89 1.86 13.98
CA GLU A 151 -9.52 1.76 13.47
C GLU A 151 -9.46 1.94 11.93
N LEU A 152 -10.40 1.34 11.20
CA LEU A 152 -10.49 1.49 9.75
C LEU A 152 -10.88 2.92 9.34
N GLU A 153 -11.79 3.59 10.07
CA GLU A 153 -12.17 4.98 9.82
C GLU A 153 -10.92 5.88 9.91
N GLU A 154 -10.15 5.78 11.00
CA GLU A 154 -8.90 6.53 11.18
C GLU A 154 -7.87 6.26 10.07
N ARG A 155 -7.77 5.00 9.61
CA ARG A 155 -6.87 4.62 8.51
C ARG A 155 -7.32 5.17 7.16
N LEU A 156 -8.61 5.17 6.88
CA LEU A 156 -9.17 5.65 5.61
C LEU A 156 -9.21 7.18 5.55
N THR A 157 -9.47 7.86 6.67
CA THR A 157 -9.40 9.33 6.76
C THR A 157 -7.98 9.81 6.46
N ARG A 158 -6.95 9.15 6.98
CA ARG A 158 -5.54 9.46 6.66
C ARG A 158 -5.19 9.32 5.17
N VAL A 159 -5.88 8.45 4.44
CA VAL A 159 -5.60 8.21 3.01
C VAL A 159 -6.41 9.15 2.13
N TYR A 160 -7.72 9.22 2.37
CA TYR A 160 -8.65 9.88 1.46
C TYR A 160 -9.05 11.29 1.90
N ASN A 161 -8.60 11.74 3.09
CA ASN A 161 -8.96 13.03 3.68
C ASN A 161 -10.48 13.28 3.77
N ILE A 162 -11.25 12.20 4.01
CA ILE A 162 -12.70 12.23 4.22
C ILE A 162 -12.96 11.94 5.70
N ASN A 163 -13.44 12.96 6.42
CA ASN A 163 -13.69 12.90 7.86
C ASN A 163 -15.05 12.29 8.20
N ASP A 164 -16.05 12.47 7.34
CA ASP A 164 -17.36 11.86 7.54
C ASP A 164 -17.39 10.43 7.00
N ARG A 165 -17.42 9.47 7.93
CA ARG A 165 -17.61 8.04 7.66
C ARG A 165 -18.89 7.51 8.30
N SER A 166 -19.80 8.39 8.71
CA SER A 166 -21.00 8.07 9.49
C SER A 166 -22.03 7.23 8.72
N MET A 167 -21.95 7.17 7.39
CA MET A 167 -22.84 6.35 6.57
C MET A 167 -22.85 4.90 7.05
N ARG A 168 -24.05 4.33 7.17
CA ARG A 168 -24.28 2.93 7.57
C ARG A 168 -25.26 2.28 6.61
N CYS A 169 -24.83 1.23 5.93
CA CYS A 169 -25.57 0.52 4.89
C CYS A 169 -25.93 -0.89 5.39
N SER A 170 -27.21 -1.26 5.31
CA SER A 170 -27.69 -2.60 5.71
C SER A 170 -27.57 -3.65 4.60
N GLY A 171 -27.00 -3.29 3.44
CA GLY A 171 -26.82 -4.19 2.30
C GLY A 171 -27.93 -4.07 1.25
N CYS A 172 -27.68 -4.61 0.06
CA CYS A 172 -28.59 -4.49 -1.09
C CYS A 172 -29.94 -5.16 -0.84
N GLY A 173 -31.02 -4.56 -1.35
CA GLY A 173 -32.39 -5.09 -1.19
C GLY A 173 -33.00 -4.84 0.20
N THR A 174 -32.34 -4.03 1.03
CA THR A 174 -32.87 -3.56 2.32
C THR A 174 -33.16 -2.07 2.26
N THR A 175 -34.05 -1.59 3.13
CA THR A 175 -34.44 -0.17 3.20
C THR A 175 -33.29 0.77 3.59
N GLY A 176 -32.21 0.26 4.18
CA GLY A 176 -30.99 1.02 4.49
C GLY A 176 -29.87 0.87 3.46
N CYS A 177 -30.18 0.47 2.22
CA CYS A 177 -29.20 0.49 1.12
C CYS A 177 -29.07 1.91 0.54
N TYR A 178 -27.84 2.42 0.43
CA TYR A 178 -27.57 3.77 -0.08
C TYR A 178 -27.16 3.79 -1.57
N THR A 179 -27.28 2.67 -2.26
CA THR A 179 -26.85 2.55 -3.66
C THR A 179 -28.06 2.62 -4.59
N GLU A 180 -28.11 3.65 -5.43
CA GLU A 180 -29.20 3.90 -6.40
C GLU A 180 -29.31 2.82 -7.50
N LEU A 181 -28.26 2.01 -7.69
CA LEU A 181 -28.21 0.93 -8.70
C LEU A 181 -28.82 -0.40 -8.22
N CYS A 182 -29.41 -0.44 -7.02
CA CYS A 182 -29.82 -1.68 -6.37
C CYS A 182 -31.32 -2.00 -6.49
N ASP A 183 -32.08 -1.20 -7.23
CA ASP A 183 -33.47 -1.49 -7.59
C ASP A 183 -33.52 -2.67 -8.58
#